data_AF-A0A534XC70-F1
#
_entry.id   AF-A0A534XC70-F1
#
_cell.length_a   1.000
_cell.length_b   1.000
_cell.length_c   1.000
_cell.angle_alpha   90.00
_cell.angle_beta   90.00
_cell.angle_gamma   90.00
#
_symmetry.space_group_name_H-M   'P 1'
#
loop_
_entity.id
_entity.type
_entity.pdbx_description
1 polymer ?
#
loop_
_entity_poly.entity_id
_entity_poly.type
_entity_poly.pdbx_seq_one_letter_code
_entity_poly.pdbx_strand_id
1 'polypeptide(L)'
;MIPSHFFLAMQAMVLAVLPAANGPVSEPSDMGRVVSVADFGAKGDGATDDTAAVQAAAVAAAGGTLKFPHRPAAYRITGTVTIRGSTRVIGDDSKILMALGPDHPTGRLFYVAGDDVEIGGLWIDASGANPRVTGNRYAIAIVGTAERHLRNVHVRNCKFTNLPWADAKAVIATHALYNKWADLSTVENCIADAVAGAAVFVSQSNGVRIINNDINNTGWYSIQLQDRVEGALVSGNRITGTVPGGRMWGGSVNLMSNGRDLGAGKARIKRVLITGNEISGVHSYTGAIQIESSS
;
A
#
# COMPACT_ATOMS: atom_id res chain seq x y z
N MET A 1 -55.86 70.86 -22.45
CA MET A 1 -56.48 69.71 -23.15
C MET A 1 -55.37 68.97 -23.90
N ILE A 2 -55.32 67.64 -23.74
CA ILE A 2 -54.50 66.54 -24.34
C ILE A 2 -54.11 66.81 -25.84
N PRO A 3 -53.03 66.28 -26.51
CA PRO A 3 -52.36 64.93 -26.43
C PRO A 3 -50.80 64.88 -26.50
N SER A 4 -50.12 63.81 -26.00
CA SER A 4 -49.67 62.51 -26.62
C SER A 4 -48.60 62.68 -27.73
N HIS A 5 -47.49 61.93 -27.89
CA HIS A 5 -47.00 60.59 -27.53
C HIS A 5 -45.46 60.61 -27.51
N PHE A 6 -44.78 59.70 -26.78
CA PHE A 6 -43.80 58.75 -27.35
C PHE A 6 -43.21 57.86 -26.24
N PHE A 7 -43.30 56.54 -26.42
CA PHE A 7 -42.65 55.51 -25.61
C PHE A 7 -41.30 55.16 -26.25
N LEU A 8 -40.24 55.04 -25.44
CA LEU A 8 -39.08 54.21 -25.78
C LEU A 8 -38.75 53.35 -24.56
N ALA A 9 -38.83 52.03 -24.75
CA ALA A 9 -38.64 51.02 -23.72
C ALA A 9 -37.16 50.86 -23.36
N MET A 10 -36.83 50.94 -22.08
CA MET A 10 -35.52 50.58 -21.54
C MET A 10 -35.55 49.10 -21.14
N GLN A 11 -34.82 48.25 -21.87
CA GLN A 11 -34.61 46.85 -21.49
C GLN A 11 -33.77 46.79 -20.21
N ALA A 12 -34.36 46.33 -19.12
CA ALA A 12 -33.64 45.92 -17.92
C ALA A 12 -33.27 44.44 -18.05
N MET A 13 -31.99 44.16 -18.27
CA MET A 13 -31.39 42.84 -18.18
C MET A 13 -31.39 42.42 -16.70
N VAL A 14 -32.29 41.51 -16.31
CA VAL A 14 -32.27 40.91 -14.97
C VAL A 14 -31.14 39.89 -14.94
N LEU A 15 -30.05 40.24 -14.25
CA LEU A 15 -28.98 39.31 -13.89
C LEU A 15 -29.54 38.33 -12.85
N ALA A 16 -29.91 37.13 -13.29
CA ALA A 16 -30.25 36.04 -12.38
C ALA A 16 -28.99 35.64 -11.61
N VAL A 17 -28.91 36.00 -10.33
CA VAL A 17 -27.95 35.43 -9.40
C VAL A 17 -28.36 33.98 -9.17
N LEU A 18 -27.72 33.05 -9.88
CA LEU A 18 -27.79 31.64 -9.55
C LEU A 18 -27.15 31.46 -8.16
N PRO A 19 -27.79 30.76 -7.21
CA PRO A 19 -27.11 30.39 -5.97
C PRO A 19 -25.91 29.53 -6.34
N ALA A 20 -24.76 29.82 -5.73
CA ALA A 20 -23.55 29.04 -5.88
C ALA A 20 -23.89 27.55 -5.69
N ALA A 21 -23.53 26.72 -6.66
CA ALA A 21 -23.63 25.28 -6.52
C ALA A 21 -22.77 24.88 -5.32
N ASN A 22 -23.43 24.54 -4.21
CA ASN A 22 -22.80 23.82 -3.13
C ASN A 22 -22.27 22.53 -3.75
N GLY A 23 -20.96 22.45 -3.96
CA GLY A 23 -20.28 21.18 -4.21
C GLY A 23 -20.63 20.21 -3.08
N PRO A 24 -20.49 18.88 -3.28
CA PRO A 24 -20.80 17.93 -2.25
C PRO A 24 -20.03 18.30 -0.98
N VAL A 25 -20.77 18.74 0.03
CA VAL A 25 -20.28 18.86 1.39
C VAL A 25 -19.83 17.45 1.75
N SER A 26 -18.55 17.28 2.06
CA SER A 26 -18.06 16.02 2.61
C SER A 26 -18.90 15.75 3.85
N GLU A 27 -19.80 14.76 3.77
CA GLU A 27 -20.48 14.20 4.92
C GLU A 27 -19.41 13.98 6.02
N PRO A 28 -19.71 14.33 7.28
CA PRO A 28 -18.75 14.10 8.36
C PRO A 28 -18.31 12.64 8.31
N SER A 29 -17.00 12.40 8.41
CA SER A 29 -16.45 11.04 8.52
C SER A 29 -17.15 10.36 9.68
N ASP A 30 -18.09 9.47 9.39
CA ASP A 30 -18.73 8.65 10.39
C ASP A 30 -17.72 7.60 10.84
N MET A 31 -16.76 8.04 11.67
CA MET A 31 -15.77 7.21 12.35
C MET A 31 -16.43 6.15 13.24
N GLY A 32 -17.77 6.20 13.41
CA GLY A 32 -18.57 5.16 14.07
C GLY A 32 -19.07 4.05 13.12
N ARG A 33 -19.03 4.26 11.80
CA ARG A 33 -19.57 3.28 10.85
C ARG A 33 -18.61 2.11 10.66
N VAL A 34 -19.01 0.95 11.14
CA VAL A 34 -18.28 -0.31 11.00
C VAL A 34 -19.02 -1.20 10.02
N VAL A 35 -18.31 -1.65 8.99
CA VAL A 35 -18.81 -2.55 7.95
C VAL A 35 -18.06 -3.86 8.02
N SER A 36 -18.74 -4.98 8.28
CA SER A 36 -18.10 -6.29 8.24
C SER A 36 -18.09 -6.86 6.82
N VAL A 37 -17.02 -7.56 6.46
CA VAL A 37 -16.99 -8.35 5.21
C VAL A 37 -18.02 -9.48 5.21
N ALA A 38 -18.41 -10.00 6.38
CA ALA A 38 -19.40 -11.06 6.51
C ALA A 38 -20.81 -10.59 6.12
N ASP A 39 -21.14 -9.33 6.38
CA ASP A 39 -22.44 -8.72 5.99
C ASP A 39 -22.61 -8.65 4.47
N PHE A 40 -21.50 -8.76 3.72
CA PHE A 40 -21.45 -8.78 2.27
C PHE A 40 -21.28 -10.19 1.68
N GLY A 41 -21.35 -11.22 2.53
CA GLY A 41 -21.31 -12.63 2.12
C GLY A 41 -19.92 -13.23 2.02
N ALA A 42 -18.88 -12.58 2.55
CA ALA A 42 -17.55 -13.21 2.64
C ALA A 42 -17.60 -14.39 3.62
N LYS A 43 -17.19 -15.57 3.17
CA LYS A 43 -17.31 -16.81 3.94
C LYS A 43 -16.13 -17.06 4.86
N GLY A 44 -14.92 -16.74 4.43
CA GLY A 44 -13.72 -16.98 5.24
C GLY A 44 -13.42 -18.47 5.47
N ASP A 45 -13.87 -19.35 4.57
CA ASP A 45 -13.71 -20.81 4.67
C ASP A 45 -12.38 -21.33 4.09
N GLY A 46 -11.54 -20.45 3.55
CA GLY A 46 -10.26 -20.75 2.91
C GLY A 46 -10.35 -21.28 1.47
N ALA A 47 -11.57 -21.50 0.95
CA ALA A 47 -11.80 -22.11 -0.35
C ALA A 47 -12.64 -21.22 -1.29
N THR A 48 -13.72 -20.65 -0.77
CA THR A 48 -14.60 -19.72 -1.48
C THR A 48 -13.82 -18.46 -1.83
N ASP A 49 -13.97 -18.00 -3.08
CA ASP A 49 -13.41 -16.73 -3.50
C ASP A 49 -14.24 -15.57 -2.91
N ASP A 50 -13.70 -14.92 -1.89
CA ASP A 50 -14.35 -13.85 -1.14
C ASP A 50 -14.12 -12.45 -1.76
N THR A 51 -13.42 -12.37 -2.89
CA THR A 51 -12.96 -11.09 -3.48
C THR A 51 -14.10 -10.09 -3.68
N ALA A 52 -15.23 -10.53 -4.27
CA ALA A 52 -16.35 -9.64 -4.56
C ALA A 52 -17.02 -9.10 -3.29
N ALA A 53 -17.22 -9.97 -2.29
CA ALA A 53 -17.81 -9.60 -1.01
C ALA A 53 -16.92 -8.62 -0.25
N VAL A 54 -15.62 -8.90 -0.17
CA VAL A 54 -14.64 -8.02 0.49
C VAL A 54 -14.53 -6.68 -0.23
N GLN A 55 -14.53 -6.66 -1.57
CA GLN A 55 -14.51 -5.41 -2.33
C GLN A 55 -15.79 -4.59 -2.10
N ALA A 56 -16.97 -5.23 -2.06
CA ALA A 56 -18.23 -4.53 -1.80
C ALA A 56 -18.26 -3.93 -0.37
N ALA A 57 -17.80 -4.69 0.63
CA ALA A 57 -17.64 -4.20 1.99
C ALA A 57 -16.63 -3.04 2.06
N ALA A 58 -15.51 -3.10 1.36
CA ALA A 58 -14.52 -2.03 1.30
C ALA A 58 -15.06 -0.76 0.63
N VAL A 59 -15.88 -0.91 -0.41
CA VAL A 59 -16.59 0.23 -1.02
C VAL A 59 -17.55 0.84 -0.02
N ALA A 60 -18.36 0.00 0.62
CA ALA A 60 -19.29 0.46 1.63
C ALA A 60 -18.54 1.17 2.75
N ALA A 61 -17.43 0.65 3.27
CA ALA A 61 -16.66 1.18 4.40
C ALA A 61 -15.90 2.49 4.17
N ALA A 62 -15.90 3.06 2.96
CA ALA A 62 -15.17 4.30 2.66
C ALA A 62 -15.54 5.45 3.64
N GLY A 63 -14.56 6.10 4.25
CA GLY A 63 -14.79 7.11 5.28
C GLY A 63 -15.10 6.56 6.68
N GLY A 64 -15.08 5.24 6.87
CA GLY A 64 -15.35 4.55 8.12
C GLY A 64 -14.42 3.35 8.34
N THR A 65 -14.94 2.27 8.94
CA THR A 65 -14.18 1.07 9.28
C THR A 65 -14.61 -0.16 8.48
N LEU A 66 -13.66 -0.81 7.82
CA LEU A 66 -13.80 -2.15 7.24
C LEU A 66 -13.31 -3.18 8.27
N LYS A 67 -14.17 -4.12 8.65
CA LYS A 67 -13.85 -5.14 9.67
C LYS A 67 -13.83 -6.54 9.07
N PHE A 68 -12.73 -7.25 9.29
CA PHE A 68 -12.64 -8.69 9.15
C PHE A 68 -12.90 -9.32 10.53
N PRO A 69 -13.96 -10.14 10.70
CA PRO A 69 -14.22 -10.86 11.93
C PRO A 69 -13.09 -11.83 12.31
N HIS A 70 -12.75 -11.91 13.59
CA HIS A 70 -11.77 -12.85 14.14
C HIS A 70 -12.10 -14.32 13.82
N ARG A 71 -11.07 -15.12 13.50
CA ARG A 71 -11.09 -16.58 13.31
C ARG A 71 -11.93 -17.17 12.15
N PRO A 72 -11.91 -16.63 10.92
CA PRO A 72 -12.17 -17.45 9.76
C PRO A 72 -10.99 -18.41 9.53
N ALA A 73 -11.21 -19.49 8.78
CA ALA A 73 -10.10 -20.34 8.32
C ALA A 73 -9.14 -19.51 7.45
N ALA A 74 -9.68 -18.83 6.43
CA ALA A 74 -9.05 -17.72 5.72
C ALA A 74 -10.04 -17.09 4.73
N TYR A 75 -9.95 -15.78 4.50
CA TYR A 75 -10.60 -15.15 3.35
C TYR A 75 -9.73 -15.36 2.12
N ARG A 76 -10.16 -16.19 1.17
CA ARG A 76 -9.41 -16.42 -0.07
C ARG A 76 -9.75 -15.32 -1.07
N ILE A 77 -8.73 -14.56 -1.48
CA ILE A 77 -8.88 -13.41 -2.37
C ILE A 77 -8.01 -13.62 -3.61
N THR A 78 -8.63 -13.57 -4.79
CA THR A 78 -7.98 -13.85 -6.09
C THR A 78 -7.78 -12.60 -6.95
N GLY A 79 -8.36 -11.47 -6.55
CA GLY A 79 -8.25 -10.19 -7.25
C GLY A 79 -7.93 -9.01 -6.33
N THR A 80 -7.81 -7.82 -6.93
CA THR A 80 -7.55 -6.58 -6.18
C THR A 80 -8.76 -6.14 -5.36
N VAL A 81 -8.52 -5.80 -4.10
CA VAL A 81 -9.42 -5.06 -3.22
C VAL A 81 -8.90 -3.64 -3.06
N THR A 82 -9.66 -2.66 -3.54
CA THR A 82 -9.32 -1.23 -3.43
C THR A 82 -9.83 -0.66 -2.12
N ILE A 83 -8.92 -0.07 -1.34
CA ILE A 83 -9.18 0.66 -0.10
C ILE A 83 -9.15 2.15 -0.41
N ARG A 84 -10.28 2.84 -0.18
CA ARG A 84 -10.41 4.29 -0.39
C ARG A 84 -9.83 5.07 0.78
N GLY A 85 -9.66 6.38 0.58
CA GLY A 85 -9.19 7.27 1.64
C GLY A 85 -10.10 7.28 2.86
N SER A 86 -9.56 7.77 3.99
CA SER A 86 -10.27 7.90 5.27
C SER A 86 -10.87 6.56 5.74
N THR A 87 -10.21 5.44 5.44
CA THR A 87 -10.71 4.09 5.76
C THR A 87 -9.80 3.42 6.77
N ARG A 88 -10.38 2.88 7.84
CA ARG A 88 -9.70 2.01 8.79
C ARG A 88 -10.03 0.55 8.52
N VAL A 89 -9.03 -0.27 8.25
CA VAL A 89 -9.18 -1.73 8.13
C VAL A 89 -8.76 -2.37 9.45
N ILE A 90 -9.68 -3.11 10.07
CA ILE A 90 -9.43 -3.89 11.29
C ILE A 90 -9.51 -5.37 10.94
N GLY A 91 -8.35 -6.02 10.99
CA GLY A 91 -8.19 -7.43 10.66
C GLY A 91 -8.43 -8.39 11.83
N ASP A 92 -8.14 -8.00 13.06
CA ASP A 92 -8.27 -8.86 14.26
C ASP A 92 -7.60 -10.24 14.09
N ASP A 93 -6.35 -10.24 13.58
CA ASP A 93 -5.56 -11.42 13.20
C ASP A 93 -6.20 -12.32 12.11
N SER A 94 -7.17 -11.81 11.36
CA SER A 94 -7.82 -12.55 10.27
C SER A 94 -6.83 -12.92 9.17
N LYS A 95 -6.84 -14.21 8.80
CA LYS A 95 -6.04 -14.73 7.69
C LYS A 95 -6.67 -14.38 6.35
N ILE A 96 -5.87 -13.78 5.47
CA ILE A 96 -6.16 -13.53 4.07
C ILE A 96 -5.29 -14.47 3.25
N LEU A 97 -5.91 -15.38 2.51
CA LEU A 97 -5.22 -16.25 1.57
C LEU A 97 -5.12 -15.54 0.22
N MET A 98 -3.95 -14.98 -0.06
CA MET A 98 -3.64 -14.30 -1.32
C MET A 98 -3.48 -15.34 -2.43
N ALA A 99 -4.43 -15.37 -3.36
CA ALA A 99 -4.50 -16.35 -4.44
C ALA A 99 -4.56 -15.67 -5.82
N LEU A 100 -3.75 -14.63 -6.03
CA LEU A 100 -3.68 -13.93 -7.30
C LEU A 100 -3.16 -14.85 -8.41
N GLY A 101 -3.78 -14.77 -9.59
CA GLY A 101 -3.36 -15.54 -10.76
C GLY A 101 -1.96 -15.16 -11.29
N PRO A 102 -1.31 -16.04 -12.07
CA PRO A 102 0.03 -15.81 -12.62
C PRO A 102 0.09 -14.59 -13.55
N ASP A 103 -1.03 -14.22 -14.16
CA ASP A 103 -1.18 -13.12 -15.13
C ASP A 103 -2.04 -11.97 -14.59
N HIS A 104 -2.16 -11.85 -13.25
CA HIS A 104 -2.93 -10.78 -12.60
C HIS A 104 -2.43 -9.39 -13.03
N PRO A 105 -3.29 -8.49 -13.55
CA PRO A 105 -2.89 -7.33 -14.34
C PRO A 105 -2.06 -6.29 -13.57
N THR A 106 -2.34 -6.12 -12.28
CA THR A 106 -1.63 -5.14 -11.44
C THR A 106 -0.72 -5.79 -10.40
N GLY A 107 -0.88 -7.11 -10.20
CA GLY A 107 -0.31 -7.84 -9.07
C GLY A 107 -0.67 -7.37 -7.65
N ARG A 108 -1.66 -6.50 -7.46
CA ARG A 108 -1.99 -5.91 -6.14
C ARG A 108 -3.13 -6.67 -5.46
N LEU A 109 -2.93 -7.13 -4.23
CA LEU A 109 -4.00 -7.68 -3.39
C LEU A 109 -4.81 -6.54 -2.77
N PHE A 110 -4.27 -5.84 -1.76
CA PHE A 110 -4.89 -4.63 -1.22
C PHE A 110 -4.26 -3.39 -1.86
N TYR A 111 -5.07 -2.60 -2.56
CA TYR A 111 -4.64 -1.37 -3.22
C TYR A 111 -5.19 -0.15 -2.47
N VAL A 112 -4.31 0.60 -1.80
CA VAL A 112 -4.66 1.86 -1.13
C VAL A 112 -4.59 2.99 -2.15
N ALA A 113 -5.73 3.65 -2.36
CA ALA A 113 -5.93 4.65 -3.41
C ALA A 113 -6.35 6.03 -2.85
N GLY A 114 -6.11 6.30 -1.56
CA GLY A 114 -6.46 7.57 -0.93
C GLY A 114 -5.66 7.84 0.34
N ASP A 115 -5.82 9.06 0.84
CA ASP A 115 -5.18 9.58 2.04
C ASP A 115 -5.83 9.02 3.32
N ASP A 116 -5.17 9.13 4.47
CA ASP A 116 -5.75 8.83 5.79
C ASP A 116 -6.28 7.39 5.91
N VAL A 117 -5.45 6.41 5.57
CA VAL A 117 -5.81 4.99 5.63
C VAL A 117 -4.99 4.28 6.71
N GLU A 118 -5.64 3.48 7.55
CA GLU A 118 -4.96 2.56 8.45
C GLU A 118 -5.35 1.13 8.11
N ILE A 119 -4.38 0.24 7.93
CA ILE A 119 -4.58 -1.20 7.79
C ILE A 119 -3.93 -1.89 8.97
N GLY A 120 -4.75 -2.50 9.83
CA GLY A 120 -4.32 -3.10 11.08
C GLY A 120 -4.68 -4.57 11.21
N GLY A 121 -3.78 -5.40 11.73
CA GLY A 121 -4.13 -6.73 12.25
C GLY A 121 -4.53 -7.78 11.19
N LEU A 122 -4.06 -7.66 9.95
CA LEU A 122 -4.28 -8.70 8.93
C LEU A 122 -3.12 -9.68 8.90
N TRP A 123 -3.40 -10.97 8.66
CA TRP A 123 -2.41 -11.96 8.31
C TRP A 123 -2.55 -12.36 6.84
N ILE A 124 -1.69 -11.84 5.98
CA ILE A 124 -1.69 -12.13 4.55
C ILE A 124 -0.68 -13.24 4.25
N ASP A 125 -1.17 -14.34 3.68
CA ASP A 125 -0.41 -15.55 3.40
C ASP A 125 -0.70 -16.04 1.98
N ALA A 126 0.29 -16.57 1.27
CA ALA A 126 0.11 -17.12 -0.07
C ALA A 126 0.51 -18.60 -0.17
N SER A 127 0.36 -19.34 0.94
CA SER A 127 0.59 -20.78 0.95
C SER A 127 -0.33 -21.48 -0.04
N GLY A 128 0.23 -22.33 -0.90
CA GLY A 128 -0.53 -23.03 -1.95
C GLY A 128 -0.84 -22.18 -3.18
N ALA A 129 -0.39 -20.93 -3.25
CA ALA A 129 -0.44 -20.16 -4.48
C ALA A 129 0.46 -20.79 -5.57
N ASN A 130 0.03 -20.67 -6.83
CA ASN A 130 0.87 -21.05 -7.97
C ASN A 130 2.11 -20.12 -8.01
N PRO A 131 3.35 -20.65 -7.90
CA PRO A 131 4.54 -19.80 -7.86
C PRO A 131 4.87 -19.11 -9.19
N ARG A 132 4.26 -19.54 -10.31
CA ARG A 132 4.43 -18.90 -11.62
C ARG A 132 3.90 -17.47 -11.58
N VAL A 133 4.67 -16.54 -12.16
CA VAL A 133 4.34 -15.11 -12.15
C VAL A 133 4.88 -14.42 -13.39
N THR A 134 4.12 -13.46 -13.93
CA THR A 134 4.54 -12.64 -15.10
C THR A 134 4.77 -11.16 -14.77
N GLY A 135 4.59 -10.75 -13.51
CA GLY A 135 4.95 -9.41 -13.03
C GLY A 135 4.96 -9.33 -11.50
N ASN A 136 5.45 -8.23 -10.93
CA ASN A 136 5.54 -8.09 -9.48
C ASN A 136 4.18 -8.30 -8.78
N ARG A 137 4.25 -8.76 -7.53
CA ARG A 137 3.09 -8.94 -6.67
C ARG A 137 3.24 -8.12 -5.40
N TYR A 138 2.13 -7.65 -4.86
CA TYR A 138 2.11 -6.78 -3.69
C TYR A 138 0.95 -7.21 -2.78
N ALA A 139 1.25 -7.65 -1.56
CA ALA A 139 0.20 -7.93 -0.58
C ALA A 139 -0.53 -6.64 -0.17
N ILE A 140 0.21 -5.57 0.08
CA ILE A 140 -0.34 -4.20 0.21
C ILE A 140 0.42 -3.25 -0.72
N ALA A 141 -0.31 -2.56 -1.58
CA ALA A 141 0.23 -1.53 -2.47
C ALA A 141 -0.39 -0.17 -2.13
N ILE A 142 0.45 0.76 -1.68
CA ILE A 142 0.13 2.16 -1.41
C ILE A 142 0.72 2.97 -2.56
N VAL A 143 -0.11 3.39 -3.52
CA VAL A 143 0.40 4.00 -4.75
C VAL A 143 -0.40 5.26 -5.10
N GLY A 144 0.26 6.42 -5.00
CA GLY A 144 -0.22 7.70 -5.52
C GLY A 144 0.20 7.92 -6.97
N THR A 145 0.42 9.19 -7.34
CA THR A 145 1.04 9.58 -8.61
C THR A 145 2.14 10.61 -8.39
N ALA A 146 2.94 10.89 -9.42
CA ALA A 146 3.98 11.93 -9.35
C ALA A 146 3.41 13.33 -9.06
N GLU A 147 2.15 13.58 -9.44
CA GLU A 147 1.43 14.83 -9.24
C GLU A 147 0.66 14.85 -7.91
N ARG A 148 0.21 13.68 -7.43
CA ARG A 148 -0.55 13.55 -6.20
C ARG A 148 -0.02 12.40 -5.36
N HIS A 149 0.84 12.75 -4.42
CA HIS A 149 1.26 11.82 -3.38
C HIS A 149 0.10 11.56 -2.42
N LEU A 150 -0.09 10.29 -2.04
CA LEU A 150 -0.94 9.94 -0.90
C LEU A 150 -0.27 10.39 0.40
N ARG A 151 -1.05 10.61 1.45
CA ARG A 151 -0.55 11.00 2.78
C ARG A 151 -1.20 10.20 3.88
N ASN A 152 -0.45 10.03 4.98
CA ASN A 152 -0.97 9.50 6.23
C ASN A 152 -1.55 8.07 6.09
N VAL A 153 -0.79 7.19 5.43
CA VAL A 153 -1.16 5.78 5.26
C VAL A 153 -0.35 4.90 6.19
N HIS A 154 -1.02 4.13 7.04
CA HIS A 154 -0.39 3.32 8.08
C HIS A 154 -0.72 1.84 7.90
N VAL A 155 0.30 0.99 7.97
CA VAL A 155 0.16 -0.47 8.05
C VAL A 155 0.75 -0.92 9.38
N ARG A 156 -0.09 -1.47 10.26
CA ARG A 156 0.28 -1.76 11.65
C ARG A 156 -0.11 -3.17 12.06
N ASN A 157 0.73 -3.83 12.84
CA ASN A 157 0.38 -5.12 13.46
C ASN A 157 -0.06 -6.20 12.44
N CYS A 158 0.47 -6.15 11.21
CA CYS A 158 0.12 -7.09 10.15
C CYS A 158 1.20 -8.17 10.02
N LYS A 159 0.80 -9.34 9.51
CA LYS A 159 1.70 -10.47 9.22
C LYS A 159 1.69 -10.74 7.72
N PHE A 160 2.85 -10.98 7.15
CA PHE A 160 3.04 -11.34 5.75
C PHE A 160 3.89 -12.60 5.69
N THR A 161 3.30 -13.72 5.25
CA THR A 161 4.00 -15.02 5.27
C THR A 161 3.91 -15.74 3.95
N ASN A 162 4.94 -16.52 3.64
CA ASN A 162 4.95 -17.46 2.51
C ASN A 162 4.48 -16.80 1.21
N LEU A 163 5.14 -15.72 0.80
CA LEU A 163 4.83 -14.99 -0.43
C LEU A 163 5.80 -15.43 -1.54
N PRO A 164 5.46 -16.44 -2.36
CA PRO A 164 6.45 -17.23 -3.07
C PRO A 164 6.78 -16.71 -4.47
N TRP A 165 5.97 -15.79 -5.04
CA TRP A 165 6.11 -15.46 -6.46
C TRP A 165 7.41 -14.71 -6.73
N ALA A 166 8.33 -15.36 -7.44
CA ALA A 166 9.62 -14.84 -7.83
C ALA A 166 10.01 -15.38 -9.22
N ASP A 167 10.64 -14.53 -10.02
CA ASP A 167 11.43 -14.94 -11.18
C ASP A 167 12.71 -14.10 -11.20
N ALA A 168 13.83 -14.74 -10.85
CA ALA A 168 15.13 -14.07 -10.77
C ALA A 168 15.65 -13.62 -12.14
N LYS A 169 15.29 -14.32 -13.24
CA LYS A 169 15.72 -13.94 -14.60
C LYS A 169 14.96 -12.70 -15.08
N ALA A 170 13.68 -12.61 -14.73
CA ALA A 170 12.83 -11.48 -15.09
C ALA A 170 12.87 -10.32 -14.08
N VAL A 171 13.61 -10.48 -12.97
CA VAL A 171 13.64 -9.52 -11.83
C VAL A 171 12.21 -9.22 -11.36
N ILE A 172 11.45 -10.28 -11.14
CA ILE A 172 10.08 -10.23 -10.63
C ILE A 172 10.06 -10.82 -9.21
N ALA A 173 9.34 -10.18 -8.30
CA ALA A 173 9.12 -10.72 -6.97
C ALA A 173 7.79 -10.27 -6.34
N THR A 174 7.46 -10.91 -5.21
CA THR A 174 6.37 -10.49 -4.34
C THR A 174 6.91 -9.68 -3.19
N HIS A 175 6.39 -8.47 -3.04
CA HIS A 175 6.67 -7.65 -1.88
C HIS A 175 5.50 -7.72 -0.90
N ALA A 176 5.79 -7.73 0.39
CA ALA A 176 4.74 -7.63 1.41
C ALA A 176 4.09 -6.24 1.35
N LEU A 177 4.90 -5.18 1.30
CA LEU A 177 4.41 -3.81 1.17
C LEU A 177 5.18 -3.02 0.10
N TYR A 178 4.44 -2.35 -0.77
CA TYR A 178 4.96 -1.42 -1.76
C TYR A 178 4.37 -0.03 -1.58
N ASN A 179 5.22 0.97 -1.33
CA ASN A 179 4.86 2.35 -1.10
C ASN A 179 5.48 3.23 -2.19
N LYS A 180 4.69 3.73 -3.14
CA LYS A 180 5.16 4.63 -4.21
C LYS A 180 4.33 5.91 -4.24
N TRP A 181 4.99 7.07 -4.26
CA TRP A 181 4.31 8.36 -4.20
C TRP A 181 3.33 8.45 -3.01
N ALA A 182 3.78 8.03 -1.84
CA ALA A 182 2.98 8.09 -0.62
C ALA A 182 3.84 8.55 0.54
N ASP A 183 3.58 9.78 0.98
CA ASP A 183 4.36 10.49 1.97
C ASP A 183 3.79 10.27 3.38
N LEU A 184 4.67 10.35 4.38
CA LEU A 184 4.32 10.20 5.80
C LEU A 184 3.66 8.85 6.12
N SER A 185 3.87 7.85 5.27
CA SER A 185 3.40 6.50 5.53
C SER A 185 4.18 5.84 6.67
N THR A 186 3.54 4.92 7.39
CA THR A 186 4.19 4.15 8.45
C THR A 186 3.95 2.66 8.28
N VAL A 187 5.00 1.86 8.42
CA VAL A 187 4.94 0.40 8.55
C VAL A 187 5.50 0.04 9.92
N GLU A 188 4.64 -0.43 10.80
CA GLU A 188 4.98 -0.56 12.22
C GLU A 188 4.48 -1.86 12.84
N ASN A 189 5.31 -2.48 13.68
CA ASN A 189 4.97 -3.70 14.42
C ASN A 189 4.47 -4.85 13.52
N CYS A 190 4.93 -4.90 12.27
CA CYS A 190 4.56 -5.96 11.33
C CYS A 190 5.58 -7.11 11.37
N ILE A 191 5.12 -8.28 10.95
CA ILE A 191 5.96 -9.46 10.74
C ILE A 191 5.99 -9.78 9.25
N ALA A 192 7.18 -9.96 8.68
CA ALA A 192 7.35 -10.47 7.33
C ALA A 192 8.27 -11.69 7.35
N ASP A 193 7.77 -12.86 6.94
CA ASP A 193 8.54 -14.11 6.92
C ASP A 193 8.37 -14.85 5.60
N ALA A 194 9.48 -15.34 5.02
CA ALA A 194 9.49 -16.03 3.74
C ALA A 194 8.82 -15.21 2.60
N VAL A 195 9.34 -13.99 2.38
CA VAL A 195 8.88 -13.08 1.33
C VAL A 195 9.86 -13.10 0.17
N ALA A 196 9.42 -13.53 -1.02
CA ALA A 196 10.28 -13.64 -2.21
C ALA A 196 11.01 -12.34 -2.59
N GLY A 197 10.33 -11.20 -2.46
CA GLY A 197 10.87 -9.88 -2.74
C GLY A 197 11.29 -9.17 -1.46
N ALA A 198 10.80 -7.94 -1.29
CA ALA A 198 11.07 -7.13 -0.11
C ALA A 198 9.91 -7.14 0.88
N ALA A 199 10.22 -7.09 2.17
CA ALA A 199 9.19 -6.88 3.19
C ALA A 199 8.59 -5.48 3.03
N VAL A 200 9.44 -4.46 2.90
CA VAL A 200 9.01 -3.09 2.65
C VAL A 200 9.80 -2.50 1.50
N PHE A 201 9.11 -2.09 0.44
CA PHE A 201 9.69 -1.40 -0.70
C PHE A 201 9.09 -0.01 -0.79
N VAL A 202 9.92 1.02 -0.67
CA VAL A 202 9.53 2.43 -0.75
C VAL A 202 10.17 3.05 -1.98
N SER A 203 9.39 3.78 -2.75
CA SER A 203 9.89 4.57 -3.86
C SER A 203 9.27 5.95 -3.96
N GLN A 204 10.06 6.96 -4.31
CA GLN A 204 9.59 8.31 -4.63
C GLN A 204 8.64 8.89 -3.56
N SER A 205 9.03 8.75 -2.29
CA SER A 205 8.17 9.03 -1.13
C SER A 205 8.94 9.69 0.00
N ASN A 206 8.29 10.57 0.75
CA ASN A 206 8.91 11.38 1.79
C ASN A 206 8.42 11.01 3.19
N GLY A 207 9.31 11.06 4.18
CA GLY A 207 8.95 10.93 5.59
C GLY A 207 8.39 9.56 5.99
N VAL A 208 8.69 8.51 5.21
CA VAL A 208 8.22 7.15 5.50
C VAL A 208 8.91 6.60 6.74
N ARG A 209 8.15 5.95 7.62
CA ARG A 209 8.64 5.37 8.88
C ARG A 209 8.48 3.85 8.84
N ILE A 210 9.56 3.12 9.06
CA ILE A 210 9.58 1.65 9.10
C ILE A 210 10.12 1.25 10.47
N ILE A 211 9.22 0.90 11.39
CA ILE A 211 9.49 0.87 12.83
C ILE A 211 9.12 -0.48 13.45
N ASN A 212 9.99 -1.04 14.28
CA ASN A 212 9.68 -2.19 15.14
C ASN A 212 9.10 -3.41 14.39
N ASN A 213 9.50 -3.62 13.14
CA ASN A 213 9.07 -4.80 12.38
C ASN A 213 10.03 -5.97 12.60
N ASP A 214 9.51 -7.19 12.58
CA ASP A 214 10.31 -8.42 12.56
C ASP A 214 10.30 -8.98 11.13
N ILE A 215 11.46 -8.94 10.48
CA ILE A 215 11.61 -9.31 9.07
C ILE A 215 12.58 -10.47 8.97
N ASN A 216 12.11 -11.59 8.44
CA ASN A 216 12.84 -12.83 8.35
C ASN A 216 12.78 -13.40 6.93
N ASN A 217 13.89 -13.95 6.46
CA ASN A 217 13.96 -14.72 5.20
C ASN A 217 13.35 -14.00 3.98
N THR A 218 13.86 -12.81 3.63
CA THR A 218 13.50 -12.14 2.37
C THR A 218 14.40 -12.59 1.22
N GLY A 219 13.82 -12.80 0.04
CA GLY A 219 14.57 -13.19 -1.15
C GLY A 219 15.34 -12.01 -1.76
N TRP A 220 14.74 -10.83 -1.82
CA TRP A 220 15.43 -9.58 -2.14
C TRP A 220 15.78 -8.84 -0.83
N TYR A 221 16.00 -7.52 -0.93
CA TYR A 221 16.13 -6.59 0.20
C TYR A 221 15.10 -6.86 1.29
N SER A 222 15.46 -6.72 2.57
CA SER A 222 14.42 -6.72 3.60
C SER A 222 13.63 -5.40 3.58
N ILE A 223 14.36 -4.29 3.54
CA ILE A 223 13.83 -2.93 3.38
C ILE A 223 14.55 -2.26 2.20
N GLN A 224 13.79 -1.86 1.18
CA GLN A 224 14.28 -1.10 0.04
C GLN A 224 13.77 0.34 0.10
N LEU A 225 14.68 1.31 0.05
CA LEU A 225 14.39 2.72 -0.19
C LEU A 225 14.98 3.09 -1.54
N GLN A 226 14.14 3.26 -2.56
CA GLN A 226 14.58 3.48 -3.92
C GLN A 226 14.12 4.84 -4.46
N ASP A 227 15.00 5.54 -5.17
CA ASP A 227 14.69 6.70 -6.02
C ASP A 227 13.85 7.79 -5.32
N ARG A 228 14.50 8.92 -4.99
CA ARG A 228 13.79 10.12 -4.51
C ARG A 228 13.03 9.88 -3.20
N VAL A 229 13.59 9.04 -2.32
CA VAL A 229 13.14 8.91 -0.93
C VAL A 229 13.87 9.93 -0.06
N GLU A 230 13.10 10.67 0.73
CA GLU A 230 13.61 11.78 1.55
C GLU A 230 13.06 11.74 2.97
N GLY A 231 13.91 11.88 3.99
CA GLY A 231 13.46 11.99 5.38
C GLY A 231 12.93 10.70 5.99
N ALA A 232 13.27 9.53 5.44
CA ALA A 232 12.79 8.25 5.96
C ALA A 232 13.47 7.86 7.29
N LEU A 233 12.74 7.12 8.13
CA LEU A 233 13.26 6.52 9.36
C LEU A 233 13.12 5.00 9.32
N VAL A 234 14.23 4.29 9.51
CA VAL A 234 14.27 2.84 9.72
C VAL A 234 14.78 2.57 11.13
N SER A 235 13.89 2.19 12.04
CA SER A 235 14.21 2.13 13.47
C SER A 235 13.64 0.93 14.20
N GLY A 236 14.41 0.32 15.11
CA GLY A 236 13.89 -0.72 15.99
C GLY A 236 13.53 -2.04 15.29
N ASN A 237 13.85 -2.21 14.02
CA ASN A 237 13.49 -3.43 13.29
C ASN A 237 14.46 -4.55 13.63
N ARG A 238 13.93 -5.76 13.71
CA ARG A 238 14.71 -7.00 13.77
C ARG A 238 14.71 -7.61 12.39
N ILE A 239 15.89 -7.82 11.80
CA ILE A 239 16.05 -8.34 10.45
C ILE A 239 16.98 -9.55 10.47
N THR A 240 16.40 -10.75 10.30
CA THR A 240 17.12 -12.02 10.43
C THR A 240 16.92 -12.93 9.22
N GLY A 241 17.35 -14.19 9.33
CA GLY A 241 17.10 -15.22 8.33
C GLY A 241 18.37 -15.78 7.71
N THR A 242 18.29 -17.06 7.34
CA THR A 242 19.43 -17.85 6.83
C THR A 242 19.06 -18.60 5.56
N VAL A 243 17.97 -18.23 4.89
CA VAL A 243 17.57 -18.85 3.62
C VAL A 243 18.69 -18.69 2.57
N PRO A 244 19.16 -19.78 1.95
CA PRO A 244 20.18 -19.71 0.90
C PRO A 244 19.72 -18.83 -0.26
N GLY A 245 20.61 -17.96 -0.74
CA GLY A 245 20.29 -16.99 -1.81
C GLY A 245 19.31 -15.90 -1.38
N GLY A 246 18.99 -15.77 -0.09
CA GLY A 246 18.22 -14.66 0.45
C GLY A 246 18.99 -13.34 0.37
N ARG A 247 18.26 -12.22 0.34
CA ARG A 247 18.83 -10.87 0.18
C ARG A 247 19.77 -10.80 -1.03
N MET A 248 19.31 -11.37 -2.15
CA MET A 248 20.11 -11.59 -3.37
C MET A 248 20.53 -10.32 -4.09
N TRP A 249 19.82 -9.21 -3.89
CA TRP A 249 20.13 -7.93 -4.55
C TRP A 249 20.78 -6.90 -3.62
N GLY A 250 21.19 -7.35 -2.42
CA GLY A 250 22.04 -6.58 -1.53
C GLY A 250 21.36 -6.11 -0.25
N GLY A 251 21.73 -6.73 0.88
CA GLY A 251 21.48 -6.18 2.21
C GLY A 251 20.07 -6.31 2.80
N SER A 252 20.02 -6.10 4.11
CA SER A 252 18.80 -5.97 4.88
C SER A 252 18.16 -4.60 4.70
N VAL A 253 18.95 -3.53 4.66
CA VAL A 253 18.47 -2.17 4.40
C VAL A 253 19.24 -1.57 3.24
N ASN A 254 18.55 -1.29 2.14
CA ASN A 254 19.17 -0.76 0.94
C ASN A 254 18.63 0.62 0.57
N LEU A 255 19.54 1.54 0.22
CA LEU A 255 19.27 2.91 -0.19
C LEU A 255 19.79 3.07 -1.62
N MET A 256 18.90 2.94 -2.60
CA MET A 256 19.27 2.89 -4.01
C MET A 256 18.83 4.15 -4.76
N SER A 257 19.76 4.74 -5.50
CA SER A 257 19.49 5.73 -6.55
C SER A 257 19.65 5.08 -7.92
N ASN A 258 18.57 4.51 -8.46
CA ASN A 258 18.58 3.78 -9.72
C ASN A 258 18.35 4.69 -10.93
N GLY A 259 17.50 5.72 -10.79
CA GLY A 259 17.25 6.67 -11.87
C GLY A 259 16.42 6.12 -13.03
N ARG A 260 15.98 4.85 -12.98
CA ARG A 260 15.18 4.20 -14.03
C ARG A 260 13.91 4.98 -14.41
N ASP A 261 13.16 5.43 -13.40
CA ASP A 261 11.87 6.11 -13.59
C ASP A 261 11.99 7.64 -13.69
N LEU A 262 13.17 8.20 -13.40
CA LEU A 262 13.35 9.65 -13.20
C LEU A 262 14.44 10.27 -14.08
N GLY A 263 15.33 9.47 -14.66
CA GLY A 263 16.54 9.91 -15.34
C GLY A 263 17.73 10.15 -14.39
N ALA A 264 18.93 10.08 -14.94
CA ALA A 264 20.19 10.24 -14.20
C ALA A 264 20.24 11.56 -13.40
N GLY A 265 20.73 11.49 -12.17
CA GLY A 265 20.90 12.66 -11.28
C GLY A 265 19.63 13.18 -10.59
N LYS A 266 18.44 12.67 -10.97
CA LYS A 266 17.13 13.03 -10.36
C LYS A 266 16.66 12.03 -9.29
N ALA A 267 17.16 10.79 -9.33
CA ALA A 267 16.99 9.82 -8.26
C ALA A 267 17.99 10.11 -7.14
N ARG A 268 17.58 10.85 -6.10
CA ARG A 268 18.44 11.13 -4.93
C ARG A 268 17.80 10.60 -3.66
N ILE A 269 18.55 9.85 -2.86
CA ILE A 269 18.17 9.52 -1.49
C ILE A 269 18.69 10.61 -0.54
N LYS A 270 17.86 11.11 0.38
CA LYS A 270 18.22 12.23 1.26
C LYS A 270 17.71 12.04 2.68
N ARG A 271 18.54 12.38 3.68
CA ARG A 271 18.15 12.50 5.10
C ARG A 271 17.45 11.23 5.64
N VAL A 272 17.96 10.05 5.28
CA VAL A 272 17.48 8.77 5.83
C VAL A 272 18.21 8.51 7.14
N LEU A 273 17.45 8.24 8.21
CA LEU A 273 17.99 7.83 9.51
C LEU A 273 17.76 6.32 9.70
N ILE A 274 18.83 5.59 9.99
CA ILE A 274 18.80 4.16 10.32
C ILE A 274 19.36 4.02 11.73
N THR A 275 18.56 3.57 12.69
CA THR A 275 18.98 3.55 14.10
C THR A 275 18.35 2.41 14.89
N GLY A 276 19.09 1.81 15.83
CA GLY A 276 18.55 0.81 16.75
C GLY A 276 17.93 -0.44 16.07
N ASN A 277 18.43 -0.85 14.91
CA ASN A 277 17.98 -2.08 14.24
C ASN A 277 18.91 -3.25 14.60
N GLU A 278 18.34 -4.43 14.82
CA GLU A 278 19.09 -5.68 14.96
C GLU A 278 19.15 -6.37 13.58
N ILE A 279 20.34 -6.60 13.04
CA ILE A 279 20.51 -7.22 11.72
C ILE A 279 21.47 -8.40 11.82
N SER A 280 21.02 -9.57 11.39
CA SER A 280 21.83 -10.80 11.39
C SER A 280 21.44 -11.77 10.26
N GLY A 281 22.26 -12.81 10.07
CA GLY A 281 22.02 -13.89 9.11
C GLY A 281 22.77 -13.75 7.79
N VAL A 282 22.22 -14.31 6.71
CA VAL A 282 22.91 -14.42 5.40
C VAL A 282 22.61 -13.23 4.49
N HIS A 283 23.62 -12.60 3.90
CA HIS A 283 23.47 -11.52 2.91
C HIS A 283 24.25 -11.91 1.64
N SER A 284 23.56 -12.32 0.58
CA SER A 284 24.20 -13.07 -0.52
C SER A 284 25.01 -12.24 -1.52
N TYR A 285 24.75 -10.95 -1.68
CA TYR A 285 25.40 -10.14 -2.74
C TYR A 285 26.28 -9.01 -2.20
N THR A 286 25.95 -8.41 -1.05
CA THR A 286 26.64 -7.25 -0.48
C THR A 286 26.55 -7.22 1.06
N GLY A 287 26.84 -6.06 1.67
CA GLY A 287 26.73 -5.83 3.12
C GLY A 287 25.29 -5.75 3.63
N ALA A 288 25.14 -5.84 4.95
CA ALA A 288 23.83 -5.81 5.62
C ALA A 288 23.07 -4.47 5.46
N ILE A 289 23.79 -3.36 5.36
CA ILE A 289 23.24 -2.03 5.07
C ILE A 289 24.05 -1.45 3.91
N GLN A 290 23.36 -0.92 2.89
CA GLN A 290 24.00 -0.40 1.69
C GLN A 290 23.40 0.92 1.23
N ILE A 291 24.27 1.77 0.69
CA ILE A 291 23.91 2.95 -0.09
C ILE A 291 24.53 2.76 -1.47
N GLU A 292 23.71 2.73 -2.51
CA GLU A 292 24.15 2.46 -3.86
C GLU A 292 23.47 3.33 -4.91
N SER A 293 24.11 3.39 -6.07
CA SER A 293 23.61 4.06 -7.26
C SER A 293 23.85 3.13 -8.44
N SER A 294 22.83 2.90 -9.26
CA SER A 294 23.01 2.28 -10.57
C SER A 294 22.94 3.39 -11.61
N SER A 295 24.08 4.06 -11.81
CA SER A 295 24.30 4.96 -12.94
C SER A 295 24.97 4.20 -14.08
#